data_AF-A0AAU9TE55-F1
#
_entry.id   AF-A0AAU9TE55-F1
#
_cell.length_a   1.000
_cell.length_b   1.000
_cell.length_c   1.000
_cell.angle_alpha   90.00
_cell.angle_beta   90.00
_cell.angle_gamma   90.00
#
_symmetry.space_group_name_H-M   'P 1'
#
loop_
_entity.id
_entity.type
_entity.pdbx_description
1 polymer ?
#
loop_
_entity_poly.entity_id
_entity_poly.type
_entity_poly.pdbx_seq_one_letter_code
_entity_poly.pdbx_strand_id
1 'polypeptide(L)'
;MSSIKDLIKKRGGLKAKLTSFGNFLNLIKGHEILVDRQKCELERRLSRINTTFDQFDALQIETLSEQVDDEYNERIQYEEQYYSLVHKFHYLRAALKSSASLIIQSLDITANNYPIAWQLLTDRYDNTRLLIYNHLQALFKTNHITSESSSEIRNLIDVLNKNLRALGALGEPVDLGHNYYLHDVEKIRFCYKSKMGGIQKLLKL
;
A
#
# COMPACT_ATOMS: atom_id res chain seq x y z
N MET A 1 35.47 4.37 5.74
CA MET A 1 35.17 3.01 5.27
C MET A 1 35.11 3.05 3.74
N SER A 2 35.67 2.05 3.04
CA SER A 2 35.54 1.94 1.57
C SER A 2 34.08 1.61 1.24
N SER A 3 33.53 2.09 0.12
CA SER A 3 32.16 1.72 -0.29
C SER A 3 32.07 0.23 -0.65
N ILE A 4 30.93 -0.42 -0.39
CA ILE A 4 30.58 -1.79 -0.88
C ILE A 4 31.00 -1.97 -2.35
N LYS A 5 30.72 -0.98 -3.20
CA LYS A 5 31.07 -1.02 -4.63
C LYS A 5 32.59 -1.13 -4.86
N ASP A 6 33.38 -0.45 -4.03
CA ASP A 6 34.85 -0.51 -4.08
C ASP A 6 35.36 -1.86 -3.56
N LEU A 7 34.74 -2.42 -2.52
CA LEU A 7 35.08 -3.73 -1.96
C LEU A 7 34.78 -4.85 -2.96
N ILE A 8 33.61 -4.81 -3.61
CA ILE A 8 33.23 -5.75 -4.69
C ILE A 8 34.21 -5.66 -5.86
N LYS A 9 34.60 -4.44 -6.25
CA LYS A 9 35.57 -4.22 -7.33
C LYS A 9 36.96 -4.78 -6.97
N LYS A 10 37.43 -4.57 -5.75
CA LYS A 10 38.68 -5.16 -5.23
C LYS A 10 38.62 -6.70 -5.23
N ARG A 11 37.51 -7.28 -4.75
CA ARG A 11 37.25 -8.73 -4.76
C ARG A 11 37.29 -9.32 -6.17
N GLY A 12 36.67 -8.63 -7.13
CA GLY A 12 36.73 -9.00 -8.56
C GLY A 12 38.16 -9.03 -9.10
N GLY A 13 39.00 -8.08 -8.69
CA GLY A 13 40.42 -8.06 -9.04
C GLY A 13 41.22 -9.24 -8.48
N LEU A 14 40.94 -9.68 -7.24
CA LEU A 14 41.58 -10.86 -6.65
C LEU A 14 41.14 -12.15 -7.35
N LYS A 15 39.86 -12.28 -7.72
CA LYS A 15 39.36 -13.40 -8.52
C LYS A 15 40.04 -13.48 -9.89
N ALA A 16 40.29 -12.34 -10.54
CA ALA A 16 41.01 -12.29 -11.81
C ALA A 16 42.47 -12.77 -11.67
N LYS A 17 43.15 -12.49 -10.55
CA LYS A 17 44.49 -13.02 -10.26
C LYS A 17 44.48 -14.54 -10.10
N LEU A 18 43.46 -15.09 -9.44
CA LEU A 18 43.27 -16.55 -9.32
C LEU A 18 43.04 -17.20 -10.68
N THR A 19 42.21 -16.59 -11.55
CA THR A 19 42.01 -17.05 -12.93
C THR A 19 43.31 -17.05 -13.73
N SER A 20 44.12 -16.00 -13.62
CA SER A 20 45.42 -15.90 -14.29
C SER A 20 46.40 -16.98 -13.83
N PHE A 21 46.39 -17.32 -12.53
CA PHE A 21 47.18 -18.44 -12.01
C PHE A 21 46.68 -19.80 -12.50
N GLY A 22 45.36 -20.02 -12.57
CA GLY A 22 44.78 -21.23 -13.17
C GLY A 22 45.22 -21.41 -14.62
N ASN A 23 45.26 -20.33 -15.41
CA ASN A 23 45.79 -20.35 -16.77
C ASN A 23 47.28 -20.73 -16.81
N PHE A 24 48.08 -20.23 -15.87
CA PHE A 24 49.48 -20.63 -15.72
C PHE A 24 49.63 -22.13 -15.39
N LEU A 25 48.81 -22.66 -14.47
CA LEU A 25 48.81 -24.09 -14.14
C LEU A 25 48.48 -24.95 -15.36
N ASN A 26 47.52 -24.53 -16.18
CA ASN A 26 47.17 -25.23 -17.41
C ASN A 26 48.31 -25.25 -18.45
N LEU A 27 49.11 -24.18 -18.51
CA LEU A 27 50.29 -24.12 -19.40
C LEU A 27 51.39 -25.11 -18.98
N ILE A 28 51.58 -25.32 -17.67
CA ILE A 28 52.64 -26.21 -17.17
C ILE A 28 52.20 -27.68 -17.06
N LYS A 29 50.88 -27.95 -17.03
CA LYS A 29 50.30 -29.30 -16.92
C LYS A 29 50.65 -30.23 -18.08
N GLY A 30 51.09 -29.69 -19.23
CA GLY A 30 51.51 -30.47 -20.40
C GLY A 30 52.93 -31.03 -20.35
N HIS A 31 53.70 -30.78 -19.28
CA HIS A 31 55.06 -31.29 -19.13
C HIS A 31 55.12 -32.47 -18.14
N GLU A 32 55.69 -33.62 -18.55
CA GLU A 32 55.89 -34.78 -17.68
C GLU A 32 56.87 -34.51 -16.52
N ILE A 33 57.83 -33.60 -16.72
CA ILE A 33 58.82 -33.21 -15.70
C ILE A 33 59.00 -31.68 -15.76
N LEU A 34 58.80 -31.01 -14.62
CA LEU A 34 59.07 -29.58 -14.49
C LEU A 34 60.57 -29.34 -14.31
N VAL A 35 61.12 -28.43 -15.10
CA VAL A 35 62.49 -27.92 -14.93
C VAL A 35 62.57 -27.12 -13.64
N ASP A 36 63.72 -27.10 -12.96
CA ASP A 36 63.89 -26.41 -11.67
C ASP A 36 63.51 -24.93 -11.71
N ARG A 37 63.72 -24.26 -12.85
CA ARG A 37 63.22 -22.90 -13.10
C ARG A 37 61.69 -22.80 -13.03
N GLN A 38 60.97 -23.79 -13.57
CA GLN A 38 59.50 -23.84 -13.54
C GLN A 38 58.99 -24.16 -12.12
N LYS A 39 59.70 -25.00 -11.36
CA LYS A 39 59.40 -25.27 -9.94
C LYS A 39 59.53 -24.00 -9.10
N CYS A 40 60.65 -23.28 -9.22
CA CYS A 40 60.85 -22.01 -8.51
C CYS A 40 59.80 -20.94 -8.88
N GLU A 41 59.43 -20.84 -10.15
CA GLU A 41 58.37 -19.92 -10.59
C GLU A 41 56.99 -20.33 -10.03
N LEU A 42 56.68 -21.63 -10.02
CA LEU A 42 55.45 -22.17 -9.45
C LEU A 42 55.36 -21.87 -7.94
N GLU A 43 56.42 -22.14 -7.18
CA GLU A 43 56.47 -21.86 -5.73
C GLU A 43 56.26 -20.38 -5.42
N ARG A 44 56.93 -19.49 -6.16
CA ARG A 44 56.71 -18.03 -6.01
C ARG A 44 55.28 -17.62 -6.33
N ARG A 45 54.67 -18.20 -7.38
CA ARG A 45 53.28 -17.89 -7.74
C ARG A 45 52.27 -18.48 -6.75
N LEU A 46 52.54 -19.68 -6.23
CA LEU A 46 51.75 -20.33 -5.19
C LEU A 46 51.72 -19.48 -3.90
N SER A 47 52.89 -19.00 -3.47
CA SER A 47 53.00 -18.08 -2.33
C SER A 47 52.14 -16.82 -2.53
N ARG A 48 52.22 -16.20 -3.72
CA ARG A 48 51.42 -15.00 -4.05
C ARG A 48 49.92 -15.29 -4.08
N ILE A 49 49.51 -16.48 -4.51
CA ILE A 49 48.10 -16.90 -4.55
C ILE A 49 47.56 -17.13 -3.15
N ASN A 50 48.31 -17.76 -2.26
CA ASN A 50 47.91 -17.93 -0.87
C ASN A 50 47.66 -16.57 -0.20
N THR A 51 48.58 -15.61 -0.34
CA THR A 51 48.36 -14.24 0.15
C THR A 51 47.17 -13.55 -0.52
N THR A 52 46.92 -13.82 -1.80
CA THR A 52 45.74 -13.28 -2.52
C THR A 52 44.44 -13.86 -1.98
N PHE A 53 44.44 -15.13 -1.58
CA PHE A 53 43.31 -15.81 -0.97
C PHE A 53 43.03 -15.25 0.42
N ASP A 54 44.05 -15.04 1.25
CA ASP A 54 43.88 -14.42 2.57
C ASP A 54 43.28 -13.00 2.46
N GLN A 55 43.71 -12.22 1.46
CA GLN A 55 43.14 -10.91 1.15
C GLN A 55 41.69 -11.00 0.66
N PHE A 56 41.35 -12.06 -0.08
CA PHE A 56 39.98 -12.28 -0.55
C PHE A 56 39.07 -12.64 0.61
N ASP A 57 39.51 -13.52 1.52
CA ASP A 57 38.73 -13.98 2.67
C ASP A 57 38.42 -12.83 3.62
N ALA A 58 39.43 -11.98 3.90
CA ALA A 58 39.25 -10.77 4.69
C ALA A 58 38.21 -9.80 4.08
N LEU A 59 38.28 -9.56 2.76
CA LEU A 59 37.31 -8.69 2.06
C LEU A 59 35.92 -9.32 1.94
N GLN A 60 35.84 -10.64 1.85
CA GLN A 60 34.58 -11.37 1.79
C GLN A 60 33.83 -11.24 3.12
N ILE A 61 34.54 -11.35 4.25
CA ILE A 61 33.96 -11.12 5.59
C ILE A 61 33.42 -9.69 5.71
N GLU A 62 34.19 -8.69 5.27
CA GLU A 62 33.79 -7.27 5.28
C GLU A 62 32.56 -7.01 4.38
N THR A 63 32.54 -7.61 3.18
CA THR A 63 31.39 -7.48 2.25
C THR A 63 30.12 -8.14 2.80
N LEU A 64 30.25 -9.29 3.47
CA LEU A 64 29.11 -10.00 4.05
C LEU A 64 28.50 -9.23 5.23
N SER A 65 29.31 -8.53 6.03
CA SER A 65 28.79 -7.72 7.14
C SER A 65 27.86 -6.60 6.71
N GLU A 66 27.98 -6.08 5.48
CA GLU A 66 27.09 -5.03 4.96
C GLU A 66 25.82 -5.57 4.26
N GLN A 67 25.73 -6.87 3.95
CA GLN A 67 24.56 -7.48 3.28
C GLN A 67 23.52 -8.06 4.25
N VAL A 68 23.91 -8.34 5.51
CA VAL A 68 23.00 -8.88 6.54
C VAL A 68 21.94 -7.84 6.96
N ASP A 69 22.28 -6.55 6.89
CA ASP A 69 21.37 -5.48 7.32
C ASP A 69 20.14 -5.36 6.39
N ASP A 70 20.30 -5.52 5.07
CA ASP A 70 19.18 -5.34 4.13
C ASP A 70 18.13 -6.46 4.27
N GLU A 71 18.55 -7.72 4.35
CA GLU A 71 17.64 -8.88 4.53
C GLU A 71 16.99 -8.85 5.92
N TYR A 72 17.72 -8.44 6.96
CA TYR A 72 17.21 -8.26 8.30
C TYR A 72 16.19 -7.12 8.39
N ASN A 73 16.46 -5.99 7.72
CA ASN A 73 15.56 -4.84 7.67
C ASN A 73 14.27 -5.17 6.91
N GLU A 74 14.35 -5.89 5.80
CA GLU A 74 13.16 -6.35 5.05
C GLU A 74 12.28 -7.25 5.92
N ARG A 75 12.90 -8.17 6.67
CA ARG A 75 12.18 -9.03 7.62
C ARG A 75 11.49 -8.23 8.71
N ILE A 76 12.18 -7.28 9.35
CA ILE A 76 11.57 -6.42 10.38
C ILE A 76 10.39 -5.65 9.80
N GLN A 77 10.57 -5.05 8.63
CA GLN A 77 9.53 -4.26 7.99
C GLN A 77 8.28 -5.11 7.70
N TYR A 78 8.47 -6.35 7.24
CA TYR A 78 7.37 -7.28 7.03
C TYR A 78 6.67 -7.65 8.33
N GLU A 79 7.42 -8.02 9.38
CA GLU A 79 6.87 -8.38 10.68
C GLU A 79 6.08 -7.20 11.30
N GLU A 80 6.61 -5.98 11.26
CA GLU A 80 5.93 -4.78 11.73
C GLU A 80 4.61 -4.51 11.00
N GLN A 81 4.61 -4.63 9.67
CA GLN A 81 3.40 -4.48 8.87
C GLN A 81 2.35 -5.54 9.22
N TYR A 82 2.78 -6.80 9.33
CA TYR A 82 1.89 -7.90 9.69
C TYR A 82 1.21 -7.67 11.04
N TYR A 83 1.99 -7.39 12.08
CA TYR A 83 1.43 -7.17 13.43
C TYR A 83 0.58 -5.90 13.49
N SER A 84 0.95 -4.84 12.76
CA SER A 84 0.14 -3.62 12.63
C SER A 84 -1.25 -3.91 12.07
N LEU A 85 -1.36 -4.71 11.01
CA LEU A 85 -2.64 -5.08 10.39
C LEU A 85 -3.50 -5.94 11.31
N VAL A 86 -2.90 -6.92 11.98
CA VAL A 86 -3.60 -7.76 12.97
C VAL A 86 -4.14 -6.91 14.11
N HIS A 87 -3.34 -5.98 14.65
CA HIS A 87 -3.75 -5.05 15.70
C HIS A 87 -4.90 -4.14 15.26
N LYS A 88 -4.83 -3.59 14.05
CA LYS A 88 -5.92 -2.78 13.47
C LYS A 88 -7.20 -3.59 13.35
N PHE A 89 -7.12 -4.87 12.98
CA PHE A 89 -8.31 -5.72 12.88
C PHE A 89 -8.90 -6.04 14.27
N HIS A 90 -8.07 -6.34 15.26
CA HIS A 90 -8.56 -6.47 16.65
C HIS A 90 -9.32 -5.23 17.09
N TYR A 91 -8.77 -4.04 16.84
CA TYR A 91 -9.40 -2.78 17.19
C TYR A 91 -10.71 -2.56 16.42
N LEU A 92 -10.71 -2.79 15.10
CA LEU A 92 -11.90 -2.70 14.26
C LEU A 92 -13.03 -3.58 14.81
N ARG A 93 -12.75 -4.86 15.07
CA ARG A 93 -13.74 -5.81 15.57
C ARG A 93 -14.30 -5.41 16.94
N ALA A 94 -13.46 -4.88 17.82
CA ALA A 94 -13.88 -4.40 19.13
C ALA A 94 -14.73 -3.11 19.06
N ALA A 95 -14.49 -2.25 18.06
CA ALA A 95 -15.22 -1.00 17.88
C ALA A 95 -16.62 -1.19 17.26
N LEU A 96 -16.82 -2.26 16.47
CA LEU A 96 -18.09 -2.52 15.80
C LEU A 96 -19.17 -3.01 16.75
N LYS A 97 -20.41 -2.58 16.47
CA LYS A 97 -21.60 -2.94 17.24
C LYS A 97 -22.67 -3.56 16.35
N SER A 98 -23.47 -4.45 16.94
CA SER A 98 -24.71 -4.99 16.36
C SER A 98 -24.53 -5.48 14.91
N SER A 99 -25.28 -4.91 13.95
CA SER A 99 -25.29 -5.34 12.55
C SER A 99 -23.93 -5.21 11.85
N ALA A 100 -23.09 -4.27 12.28
CA ALA A 100 -21.78 -4.08 11.68
C ALA A 100 -20.79 -5.18 12.13
N SER A 101 -20.89 -5.63 13.37
CA SER A 101 -20.06 -6.72 13.92
C SER A 101 -20.35 -8.05 13.22
N LEU A 102 -21.62 -8.32 12.87
CA LEU A 102 -22.03 -9.54 12.19
C LEU A 102 -21.41 -9.71 10.79
N ILE A 103 -21.10 -8.62 10.10
CA ILE A 103 -20.55 -8.65 8.73
C ILE A 103 -19.18 -9.34 8.68
N ILE A 104 -18.36 -9.09 9.70
CA ILE A 104 -16.98 -9.58 9.76
C ILE A 104 -16.81 -10.67 10.82
N GLN A 105 -17.90 -11.13 11.43
CA GLN A 105 -17.85 -12.10 12.54
C GLN A 105 -17.25 -13.45 12.12
N SER A 106 -17.50 -13.87 10.88
CA SER A 106 -16.98 -15.11 10.30
C SER A 106 -15.53 -15.02 9.83
N LEU A 107 -14.91 -13.83 9.87
CA LEU A 107 -13.52 -13.65 9.49
C LEU A 107 -12.62 -13.85 10.71
N ASP A 108 -11.62 -14.71 10.55
CA ASP A 108 -10.55 -14.86 11.53
C ASP A 108 -9.67 -13.60 11.53
N ILE A 109 -9.18 -13.25 12.72
CA ILE A 109 -8.35 -12.05 12.89
C ILE A 109 -6.94 -12.34 12.35
N THR A 110 -6.73 -11.97 11.09
CA THR A 110 -5.45 -12.13 10.37
C THR A 110 -5.14 -10.86 9.57
N ALA A 111 -3.85 -10.65 9.25
CA ALA A 111 -3.43 -9.50 8.44
C ALA A 111 -4.12 -9.46 7.07
N ASN A 112 -4.28 -10.63 6.44
CA ASN A 112 -4.89 -10.78 5.12
C ASN A 112 -6.40 -10.48 5.14
N ASN A 113 -7.08 -10.76 6.26
CA ASN A 113 -8.52 -10.55 6.38
C ASN A 113 -8.88 -9.11 6.78
N TYR A 114 -7.96 -8.33 7.36
CA TYR A 114 -8.21 -6.92 7.67
C TYR A 114 -8.70 -6.08 6.47
N PRO A 115 -8.01 -6.06 5.31
CA PRO A 115 -8.48 -5.27 4.16
C PRO A 115 -9.83 -5.76 3.63
N ILE A 116 -10.08 -7.07 3.65
CA ILE A 116 -11.38 -7.66 3.25
C ILE A 116 -12.49 -7.20 4.21
N ALA A 117 -12.23 -7.28 5.52
CA ALA A 117 -13.17 -6.84 6.54
C ALA A 117 -13.50 -5.35 6.39
N TRP A 118 -12.49 -4.52 6.16
CA TRP A 118 -12.68 -3.09 5.92
C TRP A 118 -13.53 -2.84 4.67
N GLN A 119 -13.21 -3.51 3.56
CA GLN A 119 -13.96 -3.38 2.32
C GLN A 119 -15.43 -3.80 2.47
N LEU A 120 -15.71 -4.93 3.12
CA LEU A 120 -17.10 -5.37 3.37
C LEU A 120 -17.91 -4.35 4.18
N LEU A 121 -17.28 -3.67 5.13
CA LEU A 121 -17.91 -2.60 5.90
C LEU A 121 -18.15 -1.37 5.04
N THR A 122 -17.15 -0.96 4.25
CA THR A 122 -17.27 0.14 3.30
C THR A 122 -18.37 -0.13 2.27
N ASP A 123 -18.40 -1.30 1.64
CA ASP A 123 -19.42 -1.64 0.64
C ASP A 123 -20.84 -1.61 1.21
N ARG A 124 -21.02 -1.99 2.48
CA ARG A 124 -22.34 -1.98 3.13
C ARG A 124 -22.75 -0.61 3.66
N TYR A 125 -21.84 0.15 4.25
CA TYR A 125 -22.18 1.40 4.96
C TYR A 125 -21.79 2.67 4.22
N ASP A 126 -20.77 2.62 3.36
CA ASP A 126 -20.35 3.72 2.50
C ASP A 126 -21.06 3.68 1.14
N ASN A 127 -22.37 3.41 1.17
CA ASN A 127 -23.20 3.48 -0.02
C ASN A 127 -23.55 4.94 -0.29
N THR A 128 -22.61 5.64 -0.94
CA THR A 128 -22.72 7.05 -1.34
C THR A 128 -24.05 7.33 -2.03
N ARG A 129 -24.55 6.41 -2.87
CA ARG A 129 -25.85 6.56 -3.56
C ARG A 129 -27.04 6.54 -2.60
N LEU A 130 -27.04 5.68 -1.59
CA LEU A 130 -28.10 5.63 -0.58
C LEU A 130 -28.05 6.86 0.32
N LEU A 131 -26.85 7.33 0.67
CA LEU A 131 -26.65 8.57 1.43
C LEU A 131 -27.18 9.77 0.64
N ILE A 132 -26.82 9.89 -0.64
CA ILE A 132 -27.35 10.90 -1.56
C ILE A 132 -28.88 10.80 -1.60
N TYR A 133 -29.43 9.60 -1.84
CA TYR A 133 -30.88 9.38 -1.87
C TYR A 133 -31.59 9.80 -0.58
N ASN A 134 -31.02 9.49 0.59
CA ASN A 134 -31.60 9.85 1.88
C ASN A 134 -31.59 11.38 2.09
N HIS A 135 -30.50 12.06 1.72
CA HIS A 135 -30.43 13.51 1.77
C HIS A 135 -31.41 14.16 0.78
N LEU A 136 -31.55 13.62 -0.43
CA LEU A 136 -32.55 14.06 -1.40
C LEU A 136 -33.97 13.86 -0.88
N GLN A 137 -34.26 12.69 -0.30
CA GLN A 137 -35.56 12.43 0.30
C GLN A 137 -35.85 13.36 1.47
N ALA A 138 -34.86 13.69 2.29
CA ALA A 138 -35.02 14.68 3.36
C ALA A 138 -35.35 16.07 2.81
N LEU A 139 -34.70 16.50 1.72
CA LEU A 139 -35.01 17.75 1.02
C LEU A 139 -36.42 17.77 0.41
N PHE A 140 -36.89 16.65 -0.13
CA PHE A 140 -38.23 16.57 -0.73
C PHE A 140 -39.34 16.28 0.29
N LYS A 141 -39.01 15.77 1.48
CA LYS A 141 -39.95 15.53 2.58
C LYS A 141 -40.12 16.73 3.51
N THR A 142 -39.28 17.77 3.43
CA THR A 142 -39.51 18.98 4.25
C THR A 142 -40.88 19.55 3.92
N ASN A 143 -41.75 19.56 4.93
CA ASN A 143 -43.15 19.94 4.82
C ASN A 143 -43.33 21.40 4.40
N HIS A 144 -44.48 21.68 3.78
CA HIS A 144 -44.97 23.02 3.52
C HIS A 144 -45.07 23.81 4.83
N ILE A 145 -44.55 25.04 4.84
CA ILE A 145 -44.75 25.97 5.95
C ILE A 145 -46.25 26.28 6.02
N THR A 146 -46.90 25.89 7.12
CA THR A 146 -48.35 26.09 7.32
C THR A 146 -48.67 27.36 8.12
N SER A 147 -47.66 28.05 8.63
CA SER A 147 -47.79 29.22 9.52
C SER A 147 -46.62 30.18 9.28
N GLU A 148 -46.88 31.50 9.24
CA GLU A 148 -45.83 32.53 9.13
C GLU A 148 -45.06 32.68 10.45
N SER A 149 -44.30 31.64 10.82
CA SER A 149 -43.46 31.62 12.00
C SER A 149 -41.99 31.74 11.64
N SER A 150 -41.32 32.75 12.20
CA SER A 150 -39.88 32.97 11.97
C SER A 150 -39.00 31.80 12.46
N SER A 151 -39.47 30.98 13.40
CA SER A 151 -38.75 29.79 13.86
C SER A 151 -38.88 28.63 12.88
N GLU A 152 -40.04 28.46 12.24
CA GLU A 152 -40.27 27.42 11.24
C GLU A 152 -39.45 27.67 9.97
N ILE A 153 -39.35 28.94 9.55
CA ILE A 153 -38.51 29.34 8.41
C ILE A 153 -37.03 29.07 8.68
N ARG A 154 -36.52 29.41 9.86
CA ARG A 154 -35.11 29.13 10.23
C ARG A 154 -34.84 27.63 10.28
N ASN A 155 -35.72 26.86 10.90
CA ASN A 155 -35.60 25.40 10.95
C ASN A 155 -35.59 24.79 9.54
N LEU A 156 -36.42 25.29 8.62
CA LEU A 156 -36.40 24.84 7.24
C LEU A 156 -35.06 25.15 6.55
N ILE A 157 -34.57 26.38 6.68
CA ILE A 157 -33.27 26.80 6.12
C ILE A 157 -32.14 25.93 6.68
N ASP A 158 -32.13 25.64 7.98
CA ASP A 158 -31.12 24.81 8.61
C ASP A 158 -31.16 23.36 8.11
N VAL A 159 -32.36 22.78 7.94
CA VAL A 159 -32.54 21.45 7.38
C VAL A 159 -32.09 21.38 5.92
N LEU A 160 -32.43 22.40 5.11
CA LEU A 160 -31.99 22.48 3.72
C LEU A 160 -30.45 22.58 3.65
N ASN A 161 -29.86 23.51 4.39
CA ASN A 161 -28.41 23.72 4.42
C ASN A 161 -27.64 22.48 4.88
N LYS A 162 -28.14 21.78 5.90
CA LYS A 162 -27.52 20.54 6.39
C LYS A 162 -27.44 19.49 5.28
N ASN A 163 -28.55 19.26 4.57
CA ASN A 163 -28.61 18.25 3.52
C ASN A 163 -27.83 18.67 2.27
N LEU A 164 -27.88 19.94 1.88
CA LEU A 164 -27.11 20.48 0.75
C LEU A 164 -25.59 20.41 0.98
N ARG A 165 -25.12 20.73 2.20
CA ARG A 165 -23.70 20.55 2.57
C ARG A 165 -23.28 19.09 2.54
N ALA A 166 -24.13 18.19 3.03
CA ALA A 166 -23.85 16.76 2.99
C ALA A 166 -23.76 16.23 1.55
N LEU A 167 -24.65 16.69 0.66
CA LEU A 167 -24.60 16.35 -0.78
C LEU A 167 -23.33 16.89 -1.45
N GLY A 168 -22.92 18.12 -1.15
CA GLY A 168 -21.64 18.67 -1.64
C GLY A 168 -20.43 17.87 -1.16
N ALA A 169 -20.42 17.42 0.09
CA ALA A 169 -19.37 16.55 0.64
C ALA A 169 -19.34 15.15 -0.02
N LEU A 170 -20.47 14.68 -0.55
CA LEU A 170 -20.59 13.43 -1.30
C LEU A 170 -20.27 13.61 -2.80
N GLY A 171 -19.82 14.80 -3.23
CA GLY A 171 -19.39 15.09 -4.60
C GLY A 171 -20.51 15.48 -5.56
N GLU A 172 -21.72 15.75 -5.07
CA GLU A 172 -22.80 16.28 -5.91
C GLU A 172 -22.59 17.79 -6.13
N PRO A 173 -22.85 18.31 -7.35
CA PRO A 173 -22.71 19.72 -7.66
C PRO A 173 -23.82 20.52 -6.96
N VAL A 174 -23.49 21.07 -5.79
CA VAL A 174 -24.39 21.92 -5.00
C VAL A 174 -23.76 23.30 -4.87
N ASP A 175 -24.41 24.32 -5.43
CA ASP A 175 -23.98 25.71 -5.26
C ASP A 175 -24.58 26.25 -3.96
N LEU A 176 -23.75 26.47 -2.96
CA LEU A 176 -24.15 27.02 -1.66
C LEU A 176 -24.14 28.57 -1.66
N GLY A 177 -23.91 29.19 -2.82
CA GLY A 177 -23.93 30.64 -3.00
C GLY A 177 -25.32 31.24 -2.72
N HIS A 178 -25.33 32.29 -1.90
CA HIS A 178 -26.53 33.03 -1.49
C HIS A 178 -27.46 33.34 -2.68
N ASN A 179 -28.70 32.80 -2.65
CA ASN A 179 -29.88 33.08 -3.50
C ASN A 179 -30.32 32.09 -4.61
N TYR A 180 -29.82 30.85 -4.71
CA TYR A 180 -30.32 29.90 -5.73
C TYR A 180 -30.89 28.56 -5.20
N TYR A 181 -31.26 28.48 -3.91
CA TYR A 181 -31.78 27.26 -3.27
C TYR A 181 -32.94 26.57 -4.02
N LEU A 182 -33.89 27.33 -4.58
CA LEU A 182 -35.03 26.76 -5.33
C LEU A 182 -34.60 26.19 -6.69
N HIS A 183 -33.69 26.86 -7.38
CA HIS A 183 -33.23 26.47 -8.71
C HIS A 183 -32.38 25.19 -8.67
N ASP A 184 -31.56 25.01 -7.63
CA ASP A 184 -30.76 23.80 -7.47
C ASP A 184 -31.60 22.60 -7.02
N VAL A 185 -32.58 22.81 -6.13
CA VAL A 185 -33.53 21.77 -5.74
C VAL A 185 -34.39 21.33 -6.93
N GLU A 186 -34.83 22.25 -7.80
CA GLU A 186 -35.59 21.91 -9.02
C GLU A 186 -34.74 21.24 -10.10
N LYS A 187 -33.48 21.66 -10.31
CA LYS A 187 -32.54 20.99 -11.22
C LYS A 187 -32.23 19.57 -10.76
N ILE A 188 -31.97 19.39 -9.46
CA ILE A 188 -31.76 18.07 -8.86
C ILE A 188 -33.03 17.22 -8.99
N ARG A 189 -34.21 17.80 -8.74
CA ARG A 189 -35.52 17.14 -8.93
C ARG A 189 -35.72 16.67 -10.37
N PHE A 190 -35.38 17.50 -11.36
CA PHE A 190 -35.50 17.16 -12.78
C PHE A 190 -34.53 16.06 -13.21
N CYS A 191 -33.25 16.17 -12.83
CA CYS A 191 -32.21 15.17 -13.10
C CYS A 191 -32.54 13.80 -12.48
N TYR A 192 -33.03 13.77 -11.24
CA TYR A 192 -33.35 12.53 -10.55
C TYR A 192 -34.72 11.95 -10.94
N LYS A 193 -35.73 12.76 -11.29
CA LYS A 193 -37.02 12.27 -11.83
C LYS A 193 -36.83 11.57 -13.18
N SER A 194 -35.89 12.03 -14.01
CA SER A 194 -35.50 11.39 -15.27
C SER A 194 -34.76 10.05 -15.06
N LYS A 195 -33.82 9.99 -14.09
CA LYS A 195 -33.06 8.76 -13.77
C LYS A 195 -33.88 7.70 -12.99
N MET A 196 -34.75 8.12 -12.07
CA MET A 196 -35.56 7.22 -11.23
C MET A 196 -36.76 6.62 -11.96
N GLY A 197 -37.20 7.21 -13.08
CA GLY A 197 -38.24 6.63 -13.94
C GLY A 197 -37.85 5.26 -14.54
N GLY A 198 -36.56 4.99 -14.71
CA GLY A 198 -36.05 3.67 -15.10
C GLY A 198 -36.09 2.64 -13.97
N ILE A 199 -35.82 3.05 -12.73
CA ILE A 199 -35.77 2.16 -11.56
C ILE A 199 -37.19 1.79 -11.09
N GLN A 200 -38.17 2.68 -11.20
CA GLN A 200 -39.57 2.35 -10.93
C GLN A 200 -40.17 1.34 -11.93
N LYS A 201 -39.62 1.24 -13.14
CA LYS A 201 -39.96 0.19 -14.12
C LYS A 201 -39.31 -1.16 -13.80
N LEU A 202 -38.18 -1.16 -13.07
CA LEU A 202 -37.46 -2.37 -12.65
C LEU A 202 -37.97 -2.95 -11.32
N LEU A 203 -38.74 -2.19 -10.53
CA LEU A 203 -39.35 -2.63 -9.26
C LEU A 203 -40.86 -2.94 -9.37
N LYS A 204 -41.39 -3.09 -10.59
CA LYS A 204 -42.71 -3.70 -10.86
C LYS A 204 -42.56 -5.03 -11.61
N LEU A 205 -41.65 -5.88 -11.13
CA LEU A 205 -41.63 -7.33 -11.33
C LEU A 205 -41.46 -7.99 -9.97
#